data_AF-A0A938GN15-F1
#
_entry.id   AF-A0A938GN15-F1
#
_cell.length_a   1.000
_cell.length_b   1.000
_cell.length_c   1.000
_cell.angle_alpha   90.00
_cell.angle_beta   90.00
_cell.angle_gamma   90.00
#
_symmetry.space_group_name_H-M   'P 1'
#
loop_
_entity.id
_entity.type
_entity.pdbx_description
1 polymer ?
#
loop_
_entity_poly.entity_id
_entity_poly.type
_entity_poly.pdbx_seq_one_letter_code
_entity_poly.pdbx_strand_id
1 'polypeptide(L)'
;GAGEWWAVAGSQVDIEGRKVVLENEPWVPYRGEGPGEQCIVYQKGLPQFTTGEGITGAVDPEIAGHWNLCEVYGWGNLAVHMLNGQVTLVLANPKFREKDIDMALVGGKIQLQSEGAEVFFRKVDTDFRRSCSPTCRRVRRGSRGSLH
;
A
#
# COMPACT_ATOMS: atom_id res chain seq x y z
N GLY A 1 -10.95 2.98 -8.52
CA GLY A 1 -10.49 4.39 -8.49
C GLY A 1 -9.00 4.42 -8.18
N ALA A 2 -8.39 5.59 -8.00
CA ALA A 2 -7.03 5.66 -7.48
C ALA A 2 -7.02 5.51 -5.94
N GLY A 3 -5.95 4.96 -5.36
CA GLY A 3 -5.81 4.85 -3.90
C GLY A 3 -6.34 3.56 -3.27
N GLU A 4 -6.49 2.50 -4.05
CA GLU A 4 -6.96 1.17 -3.62
C GLU A 4 -5.83 0.15 -3.69
N TRP A 5 -6.02 -1.00 -3.04
CA TRP A 5 -5.11 -2.14 -3.12
C TRP A 5 -5.86 -3.44 -3.36
N TRP A 6 -5.36 -4.20 -4.33
CA TRP A 6 -5.81 -5.54 -4.66
C TRP A 6 -4.60 -6.45 -4.76
N ALA A 7 -4.62 -7.59 -4.06
CA ALA A 7 -3.49 -8.51 -4.05
C ALA A 7 -3.27 -9.14 -5.42
N VAL A 8 -2.01 -9.19 -5.85
CA VAL A 8 -1.56 -9.89 -7.05
C VAL A 8 -0.50 -10.90 -6.66
N ALA A 9 -0.56 -12.11 -7.23
CA ALA A 9 0.40 -13.19 -6.95
C ALA A 9 0.56 -13.52 -5.46
N GLY A 10 -0.54 -13.47 -4.70
CA GLY A 10 -0.54 -13.77 -3.26
C GLY A 10 0.19 -12.73 -2.41
N SER A 11 0.34 -11.49 -2.91
CA SER A 11 0.90 -10.39 -2.13
C SER A 11 0.06 -10.09 -0.89
N GLN A 12 0.72 -9.71 0.19
CA GLN A 12 0.11 -9.30 1.44
C GLN A 12 0.72 -7.98 1.93
N VAL A 13 -0.05 -7.26 2.72
CA VAL A 13 0.36 -6.01 3.36
C VAL A 13 -0.18 -5.94 4.77
N ASP A 14 0.45 -5.13 5.61
CA ASP A 14 -0.07 -4.72 6.90
C ASP A 14 -0.84 -3.40 6.74
N ILE A 15 -2.03 -3.32 7.34
CA ILE A 15 -2.93 -2.18 7.19
C ILE A 15 -3.58 -1.82 8.53
N GLU A 16 -3.69 -0.51 8.80
CA GLU A 16 -4.58 0.03 9.83
C GLU A 16 -5.97 0.23 9.22
N GLY A 17 -6.95 -0.52 9.70
CA GLY A 17 -8.28 -0.43 9.11
C GLY A 17 -9.30 -1.32 9.78
N ARG A 18 -10.44 -1.47 9.12
CA ARG A 18 -11.50 -2.37 9.56
C ARG A 18 -12.18 -3.04 8.37
N LYS A 19 -12.63 -4.26 8.60
CA LYS A 19 -13.49 -4.96 7.65
C LYS A 19 -14.92 -4.41 7.76
N VAL A 20 -15.54 -4.17 6.62
CA VAL A 20 -16.93 -3.70 6.53
C VAL A 20 -17.72 -4.59 5.59
N VAL A 21 -19.03 -4.60 5.76
CA VAL A 21 -19.98 -5.10 4.74
C VAL A 21 -20.45 -3.87 3.97
N LEU A 22 -20.22 -3.85 2.65
CA LEU A 22 -20.37 -2.64 1.83
C LEU A 22 -21.79 -2.08 1.83
N GLU A 23 -22.79 -2.96 1.82
CA GLU A 23 -24.21 -2.58 1.87
C GLU A 23 -24.58 -1.79 3.15
N ASN A 24 -23.84 -1.99 4.24
CA ASN A 24 -24.06 -1.31 5.52
C ASN A 24 -23.28 0.00 5.64
N GLU A 25 -22.36 0.29 4.72
CA GLU A 25 -21.47 1.44 4.76
C GLU A 25 -21.52 2.23 3.44
N PRO A 26 -22.65 2.87 3.09
CA PRO A 26 -22.89 3.50 1.79
C PRO A 26 -22.02 4.75 1.52
N TRP A 27 -21.18 5.17 2.47
CA TRP A 27 -20.20 6.24 2.27
C TRP A 27 -18.86 5.71 1.76
N VAL A 28 -18.61 4.40 1.82
CA VAL A 28 -17.38 3.80 1.29
C VAL A 28 -17.34 3.98 -0.24
N PRO A 29 -16.22 4.48 -0.81
CA PRO A 29 -16.12 4.71 -2.25
C PRO A 29 -16.32 3.45 -3.10
N TYR A 30 -15.67 2.37 -2.72
CA TYR A 30 -15.82 1.08 -3.38
C TYR A 30 -17.21 0.50 -3.13
N ARG A 31 -17.94 0.19 -4.21
CA ARG A 31 -19.36 -0.20 -4.16
C ARG A 31 -19.60 -1.71 -4.14
N GLY A 32 -18.57 -2.51 -4.39
CA GLY A 32 -18.70 -3.95 -4.54
C GLY A 32 -19.44 -4.34 -5.83
N GLU A 33 -19.52 -5.65 -6.04
CA GLU A 33 -20.15 -6.31 -7.17
C GLU A 33 -21.45 -7.03 -6.77
N GLY A 34 -21.70 -7.24 -5.47
CA GLY A 34 -22.92 -7.90 -5.00
C GLY A 34 -23.27 -7.73 -3.51
N PRO A 35 -24.47 -8.20 -3.11
CA PRO A 35 -24.93 -8.15 -1.72
C PRO A 35 -24.02 -8.92 -0.76
N GLY A 36 -23.88 -8.41 0.47
CA GLY A 36 -23.05 -9.03 1.51
C GLY A 36 -21.53 -8.98 1.28
N GLU A 37 -21.05 -8.35 0.21
CA GLU A 37 -19.62 -8.22 -0.07
C GLU A 37 -18.90 -7.44 1.03
N GLN A 38 -17.71 -7.92 1.37
CA GLN A 38 -16.86 -7.32 2.39
C GLN A 38 -15.64 -6.67 1.77
N CYS A 39 -15.21 -5.55 2.35
CA CYS A 39 -13.99 -4.85 1.98
C CYS A 39 -13.26 -4.38 3.24
N ILE A 40 -11.97 -4.12 3.13
CA ILE A 40 -11.20 -3.44 4.18
C ILE A 40 -11.16 -1.95 3.86
N VAL A 41 -11.55 -1.12 4.82
CA VAL A 41 -11.42 0.33 4.71
C VAL A 41 -10.20 0.79 5.51
N TYR A 42 -9.29 1.48 4.83
CA TYR A 42 -8.17 2.14 5.49
C TYR A 42 -8.67 3.22 6.45
N GLN A 43 -8.23 3.13 7.70
CA GLN A 43 -8.54 4.14 8.71
C GLN A 43 -7.39 4.24 9.70
N LYS A 44 -6.63 5.34 9.59
CA LYS A 44 -5.49 5.63 10.45
C LYS A 44 -5.87 5.59 11.94
N GLY A 45 -5.03 4.94 12.73
CA GLY A 45 -5.20 4.80 14.18
C GLY A 45 -6.05 3.60 14.62
N LEU A 46 -6.60 2.82 13.68
CA LEU A 46 -7.19 1.53 14.00
C LEU A 46 -6.11 0.45 14.18
N PRO A 47 -6.45 -0.70 14.81
CA PRO A 47 -5.52 -1.82 14.92
C PRO A 47 -4.96 -2.22 13.56
N GLN A 48 -3.66 -2.48 13.53
CA GLN A 48 -2.98 -2.98 12.34
C GLN A 48 -3.11 -4.51 12.25
N PHE A 49 -3.34 -5.02 11.05
CA PHE A 49 -3.35 -6.46 10.77
C PHE A 49 -2.83 -6.75 9.36
N THR A 50 -2.35 -7.97 9.14
CA THR A 50 -1.89 -8.45 7.83
C THR A 50 -3.07 -8.95 7.00
N THR A 51 -3.13 -8.60 5.72
CA THR A 51 -4.20 -9.03 4.82
C THR A 51 -3.70 -9.30 3.40
N GLY A 52 -4.45 -10.16 2.70
CA GLY A 52 -4.42 -10.43 1.26
C GLY A 52 -5.65 -9.88 0.50
N GLU A 53 -6.61 -9.29 1.22
CA GLU A 53 -7.96 -8.93 0.73
C GLU A 53 -8.04 -7.48 0.24
N GLY A 54 -9.00 -7.17 -0.63
CA GLY A 54 -9.23 -5.81 -1.11
C GLY A 54 -9.25 -4.71 -0.04
N ILE A 55 -8.47 -3.65 -0.26
CA ILE A 55 -8.47 -2.46 0.58
C ILE A 55 -8.87 -1.25 -0.24
N THR A 56 -9.80 -0.47 0.29
CA THR A 56 -10.20 0.84 -0.26
C THR A 56 -9.91 1.95 0.75
N GLY A 57 -9.79 3.18 0.25
CA GLY A 57 -9.70 4.38 1.09
C GLY A 57 -11.04 4.72 1.73
N ALA A 58 -11.02 5.45 2.84
CA ALA A 58 -12.25 5.95 3.47
C ALA A 58 -12.90 7.10 2.68
N VAL A 59 -12.16 7.73 1.76
CA VAL A 59 -12.59 8.89 0.96
C VAL A 59 -12.12 8.72 -0.48
N ASP A 60 -12.88 9.29 -1.40
CA ASP A 60 -12.52 9.44 -2.80
C ASP A 60 -12.35 10.93 -3.13
N PRO A 61 -11.11 11.44 -3.16
CA PRO A 61 -10.84 12.83 -3.50
C PRO A 61 -10.71 13.05 -5.02
N GLU A 62 -11.04 12.05 -5.85
CA GLU A 62 -11.03 12.18 -7.30
C GLU A 62 -12.08 13.19 -7.79
N ILE A 63 -11.69 14.00 -8.77
CA ILE A 63 -12.59 14.94 -9.44
C ILE A 63 -12.84 14.41 -10.86
N ALA A 64 -14.01 13.83 -11.06
CA ALA A 64 -14.40 13.21 -12.33
C ALA A 64 -14.33 14.22 -13.49
N GLY A 65 -13.71 13.83 -14.60
CA GLY A 65 -13.56 14.66 -15.80
C GLY A 65 -12.49 15.77 -15.70
N HIS A 66 -11.81 15.87 -14.57
CA HIS A 66 -10.72 16.82 -14.35
C HIS A 66 -9.37 16.11 -14.18
N TRP A 67 -8.28 16.87 -14.30
CA TRP A 67 -6.95 16.35 -14.03
C TRP A 67 -6.75 16.16 -12.52
N ASN A 68 -6.49 14.93 -12.10
CA ASN A 68 -6.14 14.58 -10.73
C ASN A 68 -4.63 14.39 -10.59
N LEU A 69 -4.06 14.83 -9.46
CA LEU A 69 -2.67 14.56 -9.10
C LEU A 69 -2.63 13.28 -8.25
N CYS A 70 -2.06 12.21 -8.80
CA CYS A 70 -1.83 10.95 -8.10
C CYS A 70 -0.34 10.82 -7.75
N GLU A 71 -0.05 10.52 -6.49
CA GLU A 71 1.31 10.33 -5.99
C GLU A 71 1.39 9.01 -5.23
N VAL A 72 2.48 8.27 -5.43
CA VAL A 72 2.75 7.03 -4.71
C VAL A 72 4.18 7.11 -4.17
N TYR A 73 4.30 6.97 -2.86
CA TYR A 73 5.58 7.04 -2.15
C TYR A 73 5.94 5.69 -1.57
N GLY A 74 7.08 5.14 -1.99
CA GLY A 74 7.75 4.05 -1.28
C GLY A 74 8.75 4.62 -0.30
N TRP A 75 8.53 4.46 1.01
CA TRP A 75 9.42 4.96 2.06
C TRP A 75 9.71 3.85 3.08
N GLY A 76 10.93 3.30 3.03
CA GLY A 76 11.31 2.19 3.91
C GLY A 76 10.42 0.97 3.66
N ASN A 77 9.60 0.62 4.65
CA ASN A 77 8.62 -0.46 4.57
C ASN A 77 7.19 0.04 4.30
N LEU A 78 6.99 1.34 4.02
CA LEU A 78 5.68 1.93 3.77
C LEU A 78 5.47 2.18 2.28
N ALA A 79 4.24 1.96 1.84
CA ALA A 79 3.70 2.47 0.58
C ALA A 79 2.54 3.41 0.89
N VAL A 80 2.67 4.68 0.50
CA VAL A 80 1.68 5.73 0.75
C VAL A 80 1.09 6.17 -0.58
N HIS A 81 -0.22 6.10 -0.72
CA HIS A 81 -0.95 6.62 -1.87
C HIS A 81 -1.58 7.96 -1.49
N MET A 82 -1.41 8.94 -2.36
CA MET A 82 -2.02 10.26 -2.24
C MET A 82 -2.72 10.64 -3.52
N LEU A 83 -3.88 11.28 -3.38
CA LEU A 83 -4.66 11.81 -4.48
C LEU A 83 -5.08 13.24 -4.15
N ASN A 84 -4.76 14.18 -5.03
CA ASN A 84 -5.03 15.61 -4.86
C ASN A 84 -4.57 16.17 -3.49
N GLY A 85 -3.39 15.74 -3.03
CA GLY A 85 -2.81 16.16 -1.75
C GLY A 85 -3.39 15.48 -0.52
N GLN A 86 -4.34 14.54 -0.67
CA GLN A 86 -4.92 13.78 0.44
C GLN A 86 -4.37 12.36 0.48
N VAL A 87 -3.99 11.88 1.67
CA VAL A 87 -3.58 10.49 1.87
C VAL A 87 -4.82 9.58 1.81
N THR A 88 -4.87 8.71 0.82
CA THR A 88 -5.99 7.78 0.62
C THR A 88 -5.69 6.39 1.17
N LEU A 89 -4.41 5.99 1.19
CA LEU A 89 -4.00 4.66 1.64
C LEU A 89 -2.57 4.68 2.18
N VAL A 90 -2.34 3.95 3.28
CA VAL A 90 -1.00 3.67 3.81
C VAL A 90 -0.89 2.18 4.07
N LEU A 91 0.01 1.51 3.34
CA LEU A 91 0.32 0.10 3.50
C LEU A 91 1.69 -0.05 4.15
N ALA A 92 1.86 -1.05 5.01
CA ALA A 92 3.14 -1.38 5.62
C ALA A 92 3.58 -2.81 5.26
N ASN A 93 4.88 -3.05 5.29
CA ASN A 93 5.52 -4.36 5.12
C ASN A 93 4.97 -5.17 3.93
N PRO A 94 4.91 -4.60 2.70
CA PRO A 94 4.45 -5.36 1.56
C PRO A 94 5.33 -6.58 1.34
N LYS A 95 4.71 -7.73 1.11
CA LYS A 95 5.38 -9.03 0.94
C LYS A 95 4.63 -9.91 -0.04
N PHE A 96 5.30 -10.93 -0.56
CA PHE A 96 4.70 -11.96 -1.41
C PHE A 96 5.25 -13.32 -0.99
N ARG A 97 4.53 -14.38 -1.35
CA ARG A 97 4.93 -15.75 -0.99
C ARG A 97 5.67 -16.41 -2.14
N GLU A 98 6.90 -16.84 -1.88
CA GLU A 98 7.71 -17.60 -2.83
C GLU A 98 8.15 -18.92 -2.17
N LYS A 99 7.73 -20.06 -2.73
CA LYS A 99 8.11 -21.41 -2.24
C LYS A 99 7.97 -21.56 -0.71
N ASP A 100 6.84 -21.12 -0.19
CA ASP A 100 6.51 -21.13 1.23
C ASP A 100 7.30 -20.20 2.16
N ILE A 101 8.02 -19.24 1.59
CA ILE A 101 8.74 -18.19 2.32
C ILE A 101 8.12 -16.83 1.97
N ASP A 102 7.89 -16.03 2.99
CA ASP A 102 7.46 -14.64 2.82
C ASP A 102 8.66 -13.77 2.44
N MET A 103 8.59 -13.16 1.26
CA MET A 103 9.61 -12.31 0.68
C MET A 103 9.14 -10.85 0.70
N ALA A 104 9.97 -9.93 1.18
CA ALA A 104 9.65 -8.51 1.20
C ALA A 104 9.62 -7.91 -0.22
N LEU A 105 8.60 -7.10 -0.52
CA LEU A 105 8.52 -6.29 -1.74
C LEU A 105 9.36 -5.03 -1.56
N VAL A 106 10.61 -5.09 -2.04
CA VAL A 106 11.58 -3.99 -1.94
C VAL A 106 11.71 -3.17 -3.24
N GLY A 107 10.98 -3.55 -4.28
CA GLY A 107 10.98 -2.89 -5.58
C GLY A 107 10.13 -3.64 -6.60
N GLY A 108 9.82 -2.99 -7.72
CA GLY A 108 8.96 -3.55 -8.75
C GLY A 108 8.88 -2.66 -9.99
N LYS A 109 8.02 -3.05 -10.92
CA LYS A 109 7.69 -2.25 -12.11
C LYS A 109 6.49 -1.36 -11.81
N ILE A 110 6.51 -0.15 -12.35
CA ILE A 110 5.34 0.74 -12.36
C ILE A 110 4.55 0.44 -13.64
N GLN A 111 3.24 0.30 -13.50
CA GLN A 111 2.32 0.09 -14.62
C GLN A 111 1.22 1.14 -14.57
N LEU A 112 0.87 1.68 -15.73
CA LEU A 112 -0.30 2.54 -15.92
C LEU A 112 -1.31 1.71 -16.71
N GLN A 113 -2.53 1.59 -16.17
CA GLN A 113 -3.57 0.75 -16.72
C GLN A 113 -4.85 1.57 -16.94
N SER A 114 -5.63 1.19 -17.94
CA SER A 114 -7.05 1.54 -18.03
C SER A 114 -7.92 0.30 -17.87
N GLU A 115 -9.07 0.46 -17.24
CA GLU A 115 -10.07 -0.59 -17.08
C GLU A 115 -11.45 -0.05 -17.49
N GLY A 116 -12.01 -0.57 -18.58
CA GLY A 116 -13.40 -0.29 -18.99
C GLY A 116 -13.72 1.14 -19.47
N ALA A 117 -12.78 2.09 -19.39
CA ALA A 117 -12.96 3.47 -19.82
C ALA A 117 -11.68 4.04 -20.48
N GLU A 118 -11.78 5.24 -21.06
CA GLU A 118 -10.63 6.00 -21.54
C GLU A 118 -9.95 6.74 -20.38
N VAL A 119 -8.61 6.74 -20.36
CA VAL A 119 -7.81 7.45 -19.35
C VAL A 119 -6.64 8.16 -20.01
N PHE A 120 -6.32 9.35 -19.51
CA PHE A 120 -5.20 10.16 -20.00
C PHE A 120 -4.20 10.41 -18.87
N PHE A 121 -2.92 10.21 -19.16
CA PHE A 121 -1.83 10.50 -18.23
C PHE A 121 -0.96 11.64 -18.77
N ARG A 122 -0.50 12.52 -17.90
CA ARG A 122 0.47 13.57 -18.23
C ARG A 122 1.39 13.85 -17.05
N LYS A 123 2.58 14.39 -17.33
CA LYS A 123 3.55 14.82 -16.30
C LYS A 123 3.90 13.70 -15.32
N VAL A 124 4.13 12.50 -15.85
CA VAL A 124 4.61 11.36 -15.06
C VAL A 124 6.10 11.59 -14.77
N ASP A 125 6.45 11.58 -13.49
CA ASP A 125 7.82 11.76 -13.02
C ASP A 125 8.12 10.78 -11.87
N THR A 126 9.39 10.45 -11.66
CA THR A 126 9.84 9.53 -10.61
C THR A 126 11.12 10.04 -9.98
N ASP A 127 11.14 10.22 -8.65
CA ASP A 127 12.34 10.54 -7.88
C ASP A 127 12.76 9.33 -7.05
N PHE A 128 13.94 8.77 -7.36
CA PHE A 128 14.54 7.68 -6.60
C PHE A 128 15.65 8.21 -5.71
N ARG A 129 15.31 8.49 -4.45
CA ARG A 129 16.30 8.83 -3.44
C ARG A 129 16.77 7.57 -2.74
N ARG A 130 18.01 7.15 -3.02
CA ARG A 130 18.68 6.17 -2.20
C ARG A 130 18.90 6.78 -0.81
N SER A 131 18.29 6.21 0.21
CA SER A 131 18.74 6.49 1.57
C SER A 131 20.17 5.93 1.71
N CYS A 132 21.13 6.81 1.99
CA CYS A 132 22.49 6.42 2.32
C CYS A 132 22.51 5.54 3.58
N SER A 133 23.28 4.45 3.58
CA SER A 133 23.68 3.72 4.79
C SER A 133 25.20 3.60 4.85
N PRO A 134 25.86 4.17 5.89
CA PRO A 134 27.21 3.77 6.27
C PRO A 134 27.32 3.08 7.65
N THR A 135 26.21 2.88 8.39
CA THR A 135 26.29 2.50 9.82
C THR A 135 25.65 1.16 10.19
N CYS A 136 25.60 0.20 9.27
CA CYS A 136 25.52 -1.22 9.68
C CYS A 136 26.90 -1.69 10.20
N ARG A 137 27.42 -1.02 11.24
CA ARG A 137 28.45 -1.62 12.11
C ARG A 137 27.75 -2.68 12.93
N ARG A 138 27.90 -3.91 12.48
CA ARG A 138 27.75 -5.13 13.27
C ARG A 138 28.67 -5.00 14.50
N VAL A 139 28.19 -4.39 15.58
CA VAL A 139 28.81 -4.58 16.91
C VAL A 139 28.50 -6.02 17.28
N ARG A 140 29.38 -6.93 16.86
CA ARG A 140 29.43 -8.27 17.43
C ARG A 140 29.70 -8.09 18.92
N ARG A 141 28.71 -8.44 19.75
CA ARG A 141 28.96 -8.85 21.13
C ARG A 141 30.01 -9.96 21.09
N GLY A 142 31.21 -9.67 21.56
CA GLY A 142 32.22 -10.65 21.95
C GLY A 142 32.33 -10.62 23.46
N SER A 143 31.61 -11.52 24.12
CA SER A 143 31.79 -11.87 25.53
C SER A 143 33.13 -12.61 25.73
N ARG A 144 33.86 -12.20 26.77
CA ARG A 144 34.78 -12.97 27.66
C ARG A 144 35.60 -14.13 27.05
N GLY A 145 36.93 -14.06 27.23
CA GLY A 145 37.83 -15.22 27.18
C GLY A 145 39.30 -14.82 27.41
N SER A 146 39.86 -15.26 28.52
CA SER A 146 41.26 -15.15 28.99
C SER A 146 42.26 -15.84 28.06
N LEU A 147 43.51 -15.34 27.97
CA LEU A 147 44.75 -16.12 28.19
C LEU A 147 46.03 -15.29 27.91
N HIS A 148 46.97 -15.45 28.85
CA HIS A 148 48.37 -14.99 28.96
C HIS A 148 48.64 -13.59 29.52
#